data_AF-A0A7C2LZG2-F1
#
_entry.id   AF-A0A7C2LZG2-F1
#
_cell.length_a   1.000
_cell.length_b   1.000
_cell.length_c   1.000
_cell.angle_alpha   90.00
_cell.angle_beta   90.00
_cell.angle_gamma   90.00
#
_symmetry.space_group_name_H-M   'P 1'
#
loop_
_entity.id
_entity.type
_entity.pdbx_description
1 polymer ?
#
loop_
_entity_poly.entity_id
_entity_poly.type
_entity_poly.pdbx_seq_one_letter_code
_entity_poly.pdbx_strand_id
1 'polypeptide(L)'
;ALADGWARGGEGAIELAEKVVEVVEQSKDEFTPLYDWDMDVITKIETIATSIYGAEKVEFGPKAKRDLKTITNLGLDNLPVCIAKTQKSLSDDPTLLGRPTGFTLTVREIEIAAGAGFLIPITGDMMRMPGLPAHPASEKIDIDKEGNISGLI
;
A
#
# COMPACT_ATOMS: atom_id res chain seq x y z
N ALA A 1 2.84 -24.13 -1.34
CA ALA A 1 3.89 -24.73 -0.50
C ALA A 1 3.75 -24.20 0.92
N LEU A 2 3.93 -25.06 1.92
CA LEU A 2 4.12 -24.62 3.30
C LEU A 2 5.54 -24.04 3.43
N ALA A 3 5.75 -23.03 4.27
CA ALA A 3 7.06 -22.43 4.49
C ALA A 3 7.33 -22.27 5.99
N ASP A 4 8.26 -23.07 6.52
CA ASP A 4 8.64 -23.12 7.93
C ASP A 4 10.01 -22.46 8.20
N GLY A 5 10.36 -21.47 7.36
CA GLY A 5 11.69 -20.84 7.40
C GLY A 5 12.01 -20.10 8.69
N TRP A 6 11.00 -19.71 9.47
CA TRP A 6 11.21 -19.11 10.79
C TRP A 6 11.90 -20.09 11.77
N ALA A 7 11.52 -21.37 11.76
CA ALA A 7 12.09 -22.39 12.64
C ALA A 7 13.28 -23.13 12.03
N ARG A 8 13.29 -23.30 10.70
CA ARG A 8 14.25 -24.17 10.00
C ARG A 8 15.21 -23.41 9.07
N GLY A 9 15.18 -22.08 9.08
CA GLY A 9 15.97 -21.27 8.16
C GLY A 9 15.68 -21.61 6.70
N GLY A 10 16.69 -21.58 5.84
CA GLY A 10 16.53 -21.82 4.40
C GLY A 10 15.93 -23.19 4.06
N GLU A 11 16.24 -24.23 4.83
CA GLU A 11 15.71 -25.59 4.60
C GLU A 11 14.18 -25.65 4.68
N GLY A 12 13.58 -24.83 5.56
CA GLY A 12 12.13 -24.74 5.71
C GLY A 12 11.40 -24.04 4.56
N ALA A 13 12.12 -23.48 3.59
CA ALA A 13 11.56 -22.75 2.46
C ALA A 13 11.88 -23.38 1.09
N ILE A 14 12.51 -24.57 1.06
CA ILE A 14 12.88 -25.24 -0.20
C ILE A 14 11.66 -25.52 -1.07
N GLU A 15 10.57 -26.04 -0.50
CA GLU A 15 9.35 -26.33 -1.27
C GLU A 15 8.75 -25.06 -1.89
N LEU A 16 8.78 -23.94 -1.16
CA LEU A 16 8.36 -22.64 -1.68
C LEU A 16 9.28 -22.18 -2.82
N ALA A 17 10.60 -22.32 -2.65
CA ALA A 17 11.59 -21.93 -3.65
C ALA A 17 11.43 -22.73 -4.95
N GLU A 18 11.26 -24.05 -4.86
CA GLU A 18 11.00 -24.93 -6.01
C GLU A 18 9.73 -24.51 -6.75
N LYS A 19 8.65 -24.18 -6.02
CA LYS A 19 7.41 -23.69 -6.64
C LYS A 19 7.56 -22.34 -7.33
N VAL A 20 8.38 -21.44 -6.78
CA VAL A 20 8.69 -20.17 -7.45
C VAL A 20 9.49 -20.42 -8.74
N VAL A 21 10.51 -21.29 -8.71
CA VAL A 21 11.27 -21.67 -9.91
C VAL A 21 10.34 -22.26 -10.97
N GLU A 22 9.47 -23.20 -10.57
CA GLU A 22 8.50 -23.82 -11.47
C GLU A 22 7.60 -22.78 -12.16
N VAL A 23 7.04 -21.81 -11.42
CA VAL A 23 6.20 -20.75 -11.99
C VAL A 23 7.00 -19.86 -12.94
N VAL A 24 8.23 -19.50 -12.60
CA VAL A 24 9.10 -18.65 -13.44
C VAL A 24 9.48 -19.36 -14.74
N GLU A 25 9.83 -20.64 -14.68
CA GLU A 25 10.22 -21.44 -15.86
C GLU A 25 9.02 -21.73 -16.78
N GLN A 26 7.81 -21.84 -16.22
CA GLN A 26 6.59 -22.10 -16.98
C GLN A 26 5.91 -20.83 -17.50
N SER A 27 6.19 -19.67 -16.91
CA SER A 27 5.54 -18.41 -17.28
C SER A 27 5.91 -18.02 -18.72
N LYS A 28 4.87 -17.79 -19.52
CA LYS A 28 4.98 -17.26 -20.89
C LYS A 28 4.26 -15.91 -21.03
N ASP A 29 3.71 -15.41 -19.94
CA ASP A 29 2.88 -14.22 -19.94
C ASP A 29 3.76 -12.98 -19.85
N GLU A 30 3.44 -11.98 -20.68
CA GLU A 30 4.04 -10.67 -20.55
C GLU A 30 3.29 -9.87 -19.48
N PHE A 31 4.04 -9.25 -18.57
CA PHE A 31 3.47 -8.37 -17.57
C PHE A 31 2.74 -7.21 -18.24
N THR A 32 1.46 -7.04 -17.91
CA THR A 32 0.65 -5.91 -18.37
C THR A 32 0.29 -5.03 -17.18
N PRO A 33 0.63 -3.72 -17.21
CA PRO A 33 0.18 -2.79 -16.19
C PRO A 33 -1.34 -2.73 -16.08
N LEU A 34 -1.85 -2.47 -14.86
CA LEU A 34 -3.29 -2.43 -14.61
C LEU A 34 -4.02 -1.32 -15.38
N TYR A 35 -3.33 -0.22 -15.67
CA TYR A 35 -3.87 0.94 -16.36
C TYR A 35 -2.77 1.67 -17.14
N ASP A 36 -3.17 2.45 -18.14
CA ASP A 36 -2.29 3.34 -18.90
C ASP A 36 -2.10 4.68 -18.16
N TRP A 37 -0.88 5.20 -18.15
CA TRP A 37 -0.55 6.47 -17.50
C TRP A 37 -1.21 7.67 -18.19
N ASP A 38 -1.66 7.55 -19.43
CA ASP A 38 -2.40 8.61 -20.12
C ASP A 38 -3.91 8.62 -19.78
N MET A 39 -4.39 7.66 -18.98
CA MET A 39 -5.76 7.68 -18.45
C MET A 39 -5.97 8.87 -17.51
N ASP A 40 -7.20 9.37 -17.46
CA ASP A 40 -7.54 10.42 -16.51
C ASP A 40 -7.39 9.93 -15.05
N VAL A 41 -7.06 10.86 -14.15
CA VAL A 41 -6.75 10.54 -12.75
C VAL A 41 -7.91 9.85 -12.04
N ILE A 42 -9.17 10.19 -12.37
CA ILE A 42 -10.34 9.57 -11.77
C ILE A 42 -10.41 8.11 -12.18
N THR A 43 -10.31 7.83 -13.48
CA THR A 43 -10.36 6.47 -14.01
C THR A 43 -9.19 5.63 -13.50
N LYS A 44 -7.99 6.18 -13.31
CA LYS A 44 -6.87 5.46 -12.67
C LYS A 44 -7.24 4.96 -11.26
N ILE A 45 -7.84 5.84 -10.45
CA ILE A 45 -8.26 5.52 -9.08
C ILE A 45 -9.39 4.49 -9.09
N GLU A 46 -10.38 4.67 -9.95
CA GLU A 46 -11.50 3.75 -10.11
C GLU A 46 -11.04 2.37 -10.59
N THR A 47 -10.06 2.30 -11.51
CA THR A 47 -9.49 1.05 -12.00
C THR A 47 -8.87 0.25 -10.86
N ILE A 48 -8.06 0.87 -10.01
CA ILE A 48 -7.48 0.19 -8.84
C ILE A 48 -8.59 -0.23 -7.86
N ALA A 49 -9.52 0.67 -7.55
CA ALA A 49 -10.56 0.41 -6.57
C ALA A 49 -11.46 -0.76 -6.98
N THR A 50 -11.85 -0.84 -8.24
CA THR A 50 -12.76 -1.87 -8.75
C THR A 50 -12.04 -3.19 -9.03
N SER A 51 -10.87 -3.14 -9.66
CA SER A 51 -10.18 -4.36 -10.13
C SER A 51 -9.32 -5.03 -9.06
N ILE A 52 -8.70 -4.25 -8.17
CA ILE A 52 -7.84 -4.79 -7.10
C ILE A 52 -8.60 -4.92 -5.78
N TYR A 53 -9.34 -3.89 -5.38
CA TYR A 53 -10.01 -3.91 -4.08
C TYR A 53 -11.42 -4.53 -4.12
N GLY A 54 -12.07 -4.53 -5.28
CA GLY A 54 -13.45 -5.00 -5.42
C GLY A 54 -14.49 -4.00 -4.92
N ALA A 55 -14.16 -2.71 -4.93
CA ALA A 55 -15.12 -1.64 -4.63
C ALA A 55 -16.19 -1.57 -5.73
N GLU A 56 -17.42 -1.19 -5.37
CA GLU A 56 -18.50 -0.97 -6.33
C GLU A 56 -18.34 0.38 -7.04
N LYS A 57 -17.87 1.39 -6.31
CA LYS A 57 -17.64 2.74 -6.83
C LYS A 57 -16.63 3.51 -5.98
N VAL A 58 -16.18 4.64 -6.51
CA VAL A 58 -15.33 5.60 -5.81
C VAL A 58 -16.10 6.91 -5.63
N GLU A 59 -16.03 7.49 -4.43
CA GLU A 59 -16.59 8.80 -4.14
C GLU A 59 -15.50 9.80 -3.78
N PHE A 60 -15.59 11.00 -4.34
CA PHE A 60 -14.62 12.06 -4.12
C PHE A 60 -15.20 13.16 -3.22
N GLY A 61 -14.53 13.39 -2.10
CA GLY A 61 -14.86 14.47 -1.18
C GLY A 61 -14.66 15.86 -1.81
N PRO A 62 -15.23 16.92 -1.19
CA PRO A 62 -15.13 18.29 -1.73
C PRO A 62 -13.69 18.80 -1.87
N LYS A 63 -12.76 18.34 -1.03
CA LYS A 63 -11.34 18.68 -1.11
C LYS A 63 -10.66 17.93 -2.26
N ALA A 64 -10.83 16.61 -2.36
CA ALA A 64 -10.34 15.82 -3.49
C ALA A 64 -10.78 16.39 -4.85
N LYS A 65 -12.04 16.83 -4.98
CA LYS A 65 -12.53 17.49 -6.21
C LYS A 65 -11.80 18.80 -6.55
N ARG A 66 -11.34 19.56 -5.55
CA ARG A 66 -10.50 20.75 -5.77
C ARG A 66 -9.08 20.37 -6.12
N ASP A 67 -8.54 19.36 -5.45
CA ASP A 67 -7.18 18.85 -5.70
C ASP A 67 -7.06 18.32 -7.14
N LEU A 68 -8.08 17.59 -7.64
CA LEU A 68 -8.16 17.16 -9.05
C LEU A 68 -8.07 18.33 -10.03
N LYS A 69 -8.78 19.43 -9.78
CA LYS A 69 -8.69 20.64 -10.63
C LYS A 69 -7.28 21.23 -10.60
N THR A 70 -6.64 21.24 -9.43
CA THR A 70 -5.26 21.71 -9.28
C THR A 70 -4.30 20.84 -10.08
N ILE A 71 -4.45 19.51 -10.00
CA ILE A 71 -3.64 18.55 -10.77
C ILE A 71 -3.75 18.82 -12.27
N THR A 72 -4.97 19.00 -12.79
CA THR A 72 -5.20 19.32 -14.20
C THR A 72 -4.63 20.67 -14.60
N ASN A 73 -4.80 21.70 -13.77
CA ASN A 73 -4.26 23.03 -14.05
C ASN A 73 -2.71 23.05 -14.07
N LEU A 74 -2.07 22.13 -13.35
CA LEU A 74 -0.62 21.98 -13.32
C LEU A 74 -0.09 21.03 -14.41
N GLY A 75 -0.97 20.40 -15.20
CA GLY A 75 -0.60 19.44 -16.24
C GLY A 75 0.00 18.15 -15.68
N LEU A 76 -0.46 17.71 -14.50
CA LEU A 76 0.07 16.55 -13.79
C LEU A 76 -0.82 15.30 -13.92
N ASP A 77 -1.78 15.31 -14.85
CA ASP A 77 -2.77 14.23 -15.01
C ASP A 77 -2.14 12.90 -15.42
N ASN A 78 -1.00 12.93 -16.11
CA ASN A 78 -0.30 11.74 -16.60
C ASN A 78 0.49 11.01 -15.50
N LEU A 79 0.54 11.55 -14.28
CA LEU A 79 1.21 10.88 -13.18
C LEU A 79 0.44 9.62 -12.75
N PRO A 80 1.13 8.53 -12.36
CA PRO A 80 0.50 7.38 -11.72
C PRO A 80 -0.05 7.73 -10.33
N VAL A 81 -0.89 6.85 -9.80
CA VAL A 81 -1.52 7.03 -8.48
C VAL A 81 -1.03 6.01 -7.46
N CYS A 82 -0.83 6.45 -6.22
CA CYS A 82 -0.49 5.65 -5.05
C CYS A 82 -1.56 5.86 -3.97
N ILE A 83 -2.52 4.93 -3.88
CA ILE A 83 -3.67 5.09 -2.98
C ILE A 83 -3.25 4.85 -1.53
N ALA A 84 -3.44 5.86 -0.69
CA ALA A 84 -3.23 5.82 0.75
C ALA A 84 -4.52 5.43 1.47
N LYS A 85 -4.58 4.17 1.92
CA LYS A 85 -5.70 3.59 2.67
C LYS A 85 -5.22 2.66 3.78
N THR A 86 -6.14 2.20 4.63
CA THR A 86 -5.85 1.16 5.62
C THR A 86 -5.34 -0.13 4.98
N GLN A 87 -4.31 -0.74 5.55
CA GLN A 87 -3.75 -2.02 5.13
C GLN A 87 -4.51 -3.23 5.69
N LYS A 88 -5.44 -3.02 6.63
CA LYS A 88 -6.15 -4.10 7.34
C LYS A 88 -7.32 -4.71 6.57
N SER A 89 -7.77 -4.03 5.52
CA SER A 89 -8.96 -4.37 4.74
C SER A 89 -8.69 -4.12 3.26
N LEU A 90 -9.48 -4.70 2.37
CA LEU A 90 -9.53 -4.27 0.95
C LEU A 90 -10.26 -2.93 0.80
N SER A 91 -11.25 -2.64 1.65
CA SER A 91 -11.92 -1.34 1.71
C SER A 91 -11.08 -0.27 2.43
N ASP A 92 -11.63 0.93 2.57
CA ASP A 92 -11.10 2.00 3.42
C ASP A 92 -11.51 1.89 4.90
N ASP A 93 -12.34 0.90 5.26
CA ASP A 93 -12.73 0.58 6.64
C ASP A 93 -11.88 -0.58 7.19
N PRO A 94 -11.07 -0.36 8.24
CA PRO A 94 -10.19 -1.39 8.81
C PRO A 94 -10.93 -2.56 9.49
N THR A 95 -12.23 -2.44 9.74
CA THR A 95 -13.04 -3.47 10.42
C THR A 95 -13.58 -4.54 9.46
N LEU A 96 -13.60 -4.25 8.16
CA LEU A 96 -14.09 -5.16 7.13
C LEU A 96 -13.00 -6.16 6.72
N LEU A 97 -13.02 -7.34 7.33
CA LEU A 97 -12.03 -8.39 7.08
C LEU A 97 -12.43 -9.34 5.94
N GLY A 98 -11.46 -10.07 5.40
CA GLY A 98 -11.68 -11.05 4.33
C GLY A 98 -11.86 -10.39 2.97
N ARG A 99 -12.94 -10.73 2.25
CA ARG A 99 -13.27 -10.19 0.92
C ARG A 99 -14.58 -9.40 0.99
N PRO A 100 -14.57 -8.13 1.45
CA PRO A 100 -15.76 -7.28 1.44
C PRO A 100 -16.24 -7.03 0.00
N THR A 101 -17.55 -6.80 -0.15
CA THR A 101 -18.20 -6.52 -1.44
C THR A 101 -19.21 -5.40 -1.28
N GLY A 102 -19.53 -4.68 -2.37
CA GLY A 102 -20.54 -3.61 -2.35
C GLY A 102 -20.14 -2.38 -1.52
N PHE A 103 -18.84 -2.21 -1.25
CA PHE A 103 -18.33 -1.05 -0.53
C PHE A 103 -17.94 0.07 -1.50
N THR A 104 -18.01 1.30 -1.01
CA THR A 104 -17.60 2.50 -1.74
C THR A 104 -16.28 3.00 -1.17
N LEU A 105 -15.29 3.23 -2.03
CA LEU A 105 -14.03 3.83 -1.62
C LEU A 105 -14.17 5.36 -1.60
N THR A 106 -13.92 6.01 -0.47
CA THR A 106 -14.06 7.47 -0.35
C THR A 106 -12.70 8.16 -0.38
N VAL A 107 -12.40 8.94 -1.41
CA VAL A 107 -11.18 9.77 -1.49
C VAL A 107 -11.45 11.15 -0.89
N ARG A 108 -10.79 11.46 0.23
CA ARG A 108 -10.98 12.71 0.98
C ARG A 108 -10.20 13.87 0.35
N GLU A 109 -8.94 13.61 -0.01
CA GLU A 109 -8.01 14.57 -0.59
C GLU A 109 -7.00 13.86 -1.49
N ILE A 110 -6.30 14.63 -2.32
CA ILE A 110 -5.22 14.11 -3.17
C ILE A 110 -4.00 14.99 -2.97
N GLU A 111 -2.89 14.38 -2.55
CA GLU A 111 -1.59 15.06 -2.48
C GLU A 111 -0.77 14.81 -3.74
N ILE A 112 0.13 15.75 -4.06
CA ILE A 112 0.98 15.70 -5.24
C ILE A 112 2.42 15.48 -4.78
N ALA A 113 2.98 14.31 -5.06
CA ALA A 113 4.39 14.00 -4.82
C ALA A 113 5.20 14.26 -6.09
N ALA A 114 5.28 15.53 -6.52
CA ALA A 114 5.85 15.89 -7.83
C ALA A 114 7.30 15.41 -8.02
N GLY A 115 8.14 15.46 -6.98
CA GLY A 115 9.52 14.97 -7.06
C GLY A 115 9.64 13.45 -7.20
N ALA A 116 8.68 12.70 -6.64
CA ALA A 116 8.63 11.24 -6.76
C ALA A 116 7.85 10.77 -8.01
N GLY A 117 7.06 11.66 -8.62
CA GLY A 117 6.34 11.40 -9.86
C GLY A 117 5.04 10.63 -9.69
N PHE A 118 4.26 10.88 -8.63
CA PHE A 118 2.92 10.28 -8.47
C PHE A 118 1.95 11.15 -7.64
N LEU A 119 0.67 10.80 -7.74
CA LEU A 119 -0.43 11.41 -6.99
C LEU A 119 -0.83 10.47 -5.83
N ILE A 120 -1.25 11.03 -4.70
CA ILE A 120 -1.59 10.28 -3.49
C ILE A 120 -3.06 10.55 -3.10
N PRO A 121 -4.01 9.74 -3.62
CA PRO A 121 -5.39 9.76 -3.12
C PRO A 121 -5.45 9.21 -1.70
N ILE A 122 -5.97 9.99 -0.75
CA ILE A 122 -6.04 9.63 0.67
C ILE A 122 -7.49 9.34 1.05
N THR A 123 -7.76 8.14 1.58
CA THR A 123 -9.14 7.70 1.90
C THR A 123 -9.50 7.82 3.39
N GLY A 124 -8.50 7.70 4.26
CA GLY A 124 -8.67 7.74 5.72
C GLY A 124 -7.61 8.58 6.41
N ASP A 125 -7.64 8.61 7.74
CA ASP A 125 -6.59 9.25 8.52
C ASP A 125 -5.31 8.40 8.47
N MET A 126 -4.23 9.00 8.00
CA MET A 126 -2.92 8.36 7.90
C MET A 126 -1.98 8.89 8.97
N MET A 127 -1.45 7.98 9.79
CA MET A 127 -0.38 8.31 10.74
C MET A 127 0.94 8.53 9.99
N ARG A 128 1.36 9.79 9.85
CA ARG A 128 2.66 10.15 9.24
C ARG A 128 3.80 10.24 10.27
N MET A 129 3.46 10.41 11.54
CA MET A 129 4.40 10.56 12.63
C MET A 129 3.93 9.68 13.81
N PRO A 130 4.41 8.43 13.93
CA PRO A 130 4.04 7.58 15.05
C PRO A 130 4.60 8.16 16.35
N GLY A 131 3.78 8.18 17.39
CA GLY A 131 4.20 8.55 18.75
C GLY A 131 4.89 7.38 19.48
N LEU A 132 5.58 7.70 20.57
CA LEU A 132 6.10 6.70 21.49
C LEU A 132 4.97 6.08 22.33
N PRO A 133 5.06 4.80 22.71
CA PRO A 133 4.13 4.19 23.66
C PRO A 133 4.36 4.73 25.08
N ALA A 134 3.44 4.44 26.00
CA ALA A 134 3.53 4.89 27.39
C ALA A 134 4.83 4.46 28.11
N HIS A 135 5.37 3.29 27.75
CA HIS A 135 6.67 2.80 28.19
C HIS A 135 7.54 2.52 26.97
N PRO A 136 8.36 3.49 26.51
CA PRO A 136 9.18 3.33 25.33
C PRO A 136 10.33 2.35 25.57
N ALA A 137 10.69 1.57 24.54
CA ALA A 137 11.81 0.64 24.62
C ALA A 137 13.13 1.31 25.03
N SER A 138 13.29 2.61 24.71
CA SER A 138 14.44 3.42 25.10
C SER A 138 14.73 3.45 26.60
N GLU A 139 13.74 3.23 27.47
CA GLU A 139 13.96 3.13 28.93
C GLU A 139 14.80 1.91 29.32
N LYS A 140 14.88 0.90 28.44
CA LYS A 140 15.57 -0.38 28.68
C LYS A 140 16.79 -0.58 27.77
N ILE A 141 17.05 0.34 26.84
CA ILE A 141 18.21 0.25 25.96
C ILE A 141 19.45 0.67 26.74
N ASP A 142 20.45 -0.19 26.78
CA ASP A 142 21.73 0.05 27.44
C ASP A 142 22.89 -0.65 26.72
N ILE A 143 24.11 -0.21 26.99
CA ILE A 143 25.35 -0.80 26.46
C ILE A 143 26.29 -1.16 27.61
N ASP A 144 26.71 -2.42 27.67
CA ASP A 144 27.65 -2.86 28.70
C ASP A 144 29.10 -2.42 28.40
N LYS A 145 30.01 -2.72 29.34
CA LYS A 145 31.44 -2.34 29.23
C LYS A 145 32.18 -3.05 28.09
N GLU A 146 31.63 -4.15 27.57
CA GLU A 146 32.19 -4.92 26.46
C GLU A 146 31.62 -4.43 25.11
N GLY A 147 30.66 -3.51 25.15
CA GLY A 147 30.00 -2.96 23.97
C GLY A 147 28.77 -3.73 23.53
N ASN A 148 28.26 -4.67 24.34
CA ASN A 148 27.04 -5.40 24.01
C ASN A 148 25.81 -4.55 24.32
N ILE A 149 24.90 -4.46 23.36
CA ILE A 149 23.65 -3.69 23.48
C ILE A 149 22.53 -4.61 23.98
N SER A 150 21.79 -4.14 24.99
CA SER A 150 20.59 -4.82 25.50
C SER A 150 19.33 -3.96 25.28
N GLY A 151 18.15 -4.60 25.23
CA GLY A 151 16.86 -3.91 25.13
C GLY A 151 16.49 -3.38 23.73
N LEU A 152 17.32 -3.64 22.71
CA LEU A 152 17.07 -3.23 21.31
C LEU A 152 16.23 -4.24 20.51
N ILE A 153 16.32 -5.54 20.85
CA ILE A 153 15.64 -6.67 20.21
C ILE A 153 14.87 -7.45 21.28
#